data_AF-A0A939HRY7-F1
#
_entry.id   AF-A0A939HRY7-F1
#
_cell.length_a   1.000
_cell.length_b   1.000
_cell.length_c   1.000
_cell.angle_alpha   90.00
_cell.angle_beta   90.00
_cell.angle_gamma   90.00
#
_symmetry.space_group_name_H-M   'P 1'
#
loop_
_entity.id
_entity.type
_entity.pdbx_description
1 polymer ?
#
loop_
_entity_poly.entity_id
_entity_poly.type
_entity_poly.pdbx_seq_one_letter_code
_entity_poly.pdbx_strand_id
1 'polypeptide(L)'
;MSIICELKRIPPEILDEFKNNPSQVEYFFNSRWNRSVSPFASEWDVSPLDLHKYWDHMTVLLAGYETRSGWSFKDKRLLNELIFAEYRKSWPEFLVIDNSQWDGLPLVNAIFSGRDVGPDLSYGPARYLLPEEVEIIASALDDISVESFSERYEMLSYEVDAEIY
;
A
#
# COMPACT_ATOMS: atom_id res chain seq x y z
N MET A 1 -18.54 3.26 6.57
CA MET A 1 -17.63 2.14 6.90
C MET A 1 -16.23 2.63 6.59
N SER A 2 -15.28 2.53 7.52
CA SER A 2 -13.91 3.03 7.30
C SER A 2 -12.95 1.88 7.01
N ILE A 3 -12.18 2.01 5.93
CA ILE A 3 -11.17 1.03 5.51
C ILE A 3 -9.94 1.17 6.40
N ILE A 4 -9.41 0.04 6.86
CA ILE A 4 -8.10 -0.04 7.50
C ILE A 4 -7.13 -0.86 6.64
N CYS A 5 -5.82 -0.63 6.81
CA CYS A 5 -4.78 -1.39 6.12
C CYS A 5 -3.82 -2.00 7.14
N GLU A 6 -3.48 -3.26 6.94
CA GLU A 6 -2.55 -4.01 7.78
C GLU A 6 -1.55 -4.77 6.90
N LEU A 7 -0.26 -4.72 7.27
CA LEU A 7 0.78 -5.52 6.62
C LEU A 7 1.12 -6.70 7.52
N LYS A 8 0.88 -7.92 7.01
CA LYS A 8 1.06 -9.16 7.76
C LYS A 8 2.14 -10.03 7.11
N ARG A 9 3.20 -10.32 7.84
CA ARG A 9 4.16 -11.36 7.47
C ARG A 9 3.53 -12.73 7.68
N ILE A 10 3.67 -13.61 6.68
CA ILE A 10 3.31 -15.03 6.74
C ILE A 10 4.48 -15.89 6.22
N PRO A 11 4.59 -17.16 6.67
CA PRO A 11 5.50 -18.14 6.08
C PRO A 11 5.17 -18.43 4.59
N PRO A 12 6.18 -18.74 3.75
CA PRO A 12 5.96 -19.09 2.34
C PRO A 12 4.98 -20.25 2.12
N GLU A 13 4.96 -21.22 3.03
CA GLU A 13 4.10 -22.41 2.95
C GLU A 13 2.62 -22.03 3.07
N ILE A 14 2.30 -21.01 3.87
CA ILE A 14 0.93 -20.48 3.99
C ILE A 14 0.54 -19.72 2.72
N LEU A 15 1.47 -18.95 2.14
CA LEU A 15 1.22 -18.29 0.86
C LEU A 15 0.97 -19.30 -0.27
N ASP A 16 1.72 -20.40 -0.31
CA ASP A 16 1.52 -21.46 -1.29
C ASP A 16 0.16 -22.15 -1.09
N GLU A 17 -0.26 -22.37 0.16
CA GLU A 17 -1.62 -22.83 0.45
C GLU A 17 -2.67 -21.84 -0.06
N PHE A 18 -2.50 -20.54 0.14
CA PHE A 18 -3.44 -19.54 -0.36
C PHE A 18 -3.50 -19.50 -1.89
N LYS A 19 -2.38 -19.72 -2.59
CA LYS A 19 -2.36 -19.83 -4.05
C LYS A 19 -3.10 -21.07 -4.55
N ASN A 20 -2.94 -22.20 -3.86
CA ASN A 20 -3.57 -23.47 -4.24
C ASN A 20 -5.05 -23.53 -3.86
N ASN A 21 -5.41 -22.92 -2.71
CA ASN A 21 -6.75 -22.92 -2.14
C ASN A 21 -7.16 -21.49 -1.72
N PRO A 22 -7.54 -20.61 -2.69
CA PRO A 22 -7.80 -19.19 -2.44
C PRO A 22 -8.81 -18.88 -1.33
N SER A 23 -9.80 -19.74 -1.08
CA SER A 23 -10.77 -19.58 0.01
C SER A 23 -10.14 -19.60 1.41
N GLN A 24 -8.93 -20.17 1.56
CA GLN A 24 -8.19 -20.17 2.83
C GLN A 24 -7.83 -18.76 3.30
N VAL A 25 -7.73 -17.78 2.40
CA VAL A 25 -7.45 -16.37 2.76
C VAL A 25 -8.57 -15.80 3.64
N GLU A 26 -9.84 -16.07 3.31
CA GLU A 26 -10.97 -15.60 4.10
C GLU A 26 -11.01 -16.27 5.47
N TYR A 27 -10.77 -17.59 5.54
CA TYR A 27 -10.66 -18.32 6.80
C TYR A 27 -9.50 -17.81 7.65
N PHE A 28 -8.35 -17.54 7.03
CA PHE A 28 -7.19 -16.93 7.68
C PHE A 28 -7.54 -15.58 8.29
N PHE A 29 -8.19 -14.68 7.54
CA PHE A 29 -8.60 -13.37 8.03
C PHE A 29 -9.58 -13.50 9.21
N ASN A 30 -10.59 -14.35 9.09
CA ASN A 30 -11.58 -14.60 10.13
C ASN A 30 -10.98 -15.26 11.38
N SER A 31 -9.86 -15.97 11.25
CA SER A 31 -9.21 -16.64 12.37
C SER A 31 -8.60 -15.70 13.41
N ARG A 32 -8.43 -14.41 13.06
CA ARG A 32 -8.11 -13.34 14.01
C ARG A 32 -9.12 -13.27 15.15
N TRP A 33 -10.39 -13.44 14.84
CA TRP A 33 -11.50 -13.33 15.80
C TRP A 33 -12.03 -14.70 16.23
N ASN A 34 -11.87 -15.72 15.39
CA ASN A 34 -12.30 -17.07 15.67
C ASN A 34 -11.22 -18.11 15.30
N ARG A 35 -10.33 -18.41 16.25
CA ARG A 35 -9.18 -19.30 16.02
C ARG A 35 -9.54 -20.70 15.50
N SER A 36 -10.77 -21.17 15.67
CA SER A 36 -11.16 -22.52 15.21
C SER A 36 -11.42 -22.61 13.71
N VAL A 37 -11.50 -21.48 12.99
CA VAL A 37 -11.90 -21.46 11.56
C VAL A 37 -10.73 -21.66 10.59
N SER A 38 -9.49 -21.58 11.07
CA SER A 38 -8.30 -21.76 10.23
C SER A 38 -7.20 -22.50 10.98
N PRO A 39 -6.47 -23.42 10.32
CA PRO A 39 -5.28 -24.03 10.91
C PRO A 39 -4.14 -23.01 11.11
N PHE A 40 -4.24 -21.82 10.51
CA PHE A 40 -3.22 -20.77 10.53
C PHE A 40 -3.49 -19.70 11.61
N ALA A 41 -4.39 -19.95 12.56
CA ALA A 41 -4.77 -18.98 13.57
C ALA A 41 -3.60 -18.51 14.46
N SER A 42 -2.58 -19.35 14.63
CA SER A 42 -1.36 -19.01 15.38
C SER A 42 -0.56 -17.89 14.74
N GLU A 43 -0.70 -17.65 13.44
CA GLU A 43 -0.01 -16.54 12.80
C GLU A 43 -0.43 -15.20 13.39
N TRP A 44 -1.67 -15.06 13.86
CA TRP A 44 -2.15 -13.83 14.51
C TRP A 44 -1.54 -13.58 15.89
N ASP A 45 -0.75 -14.51 16.43
CA ASP A 45 0.03 -14.29 17.67
C ASP A 45 1.17 -13.28 17.45
N VAL A 46 1.61 -13.11 16.20
CA VAL A 46 2.47 -12.00 15.78
C VAL A 46 1.60 -10.87 15.26
N SER A 47 1.64 -9.70 15.90
CA SER A 47 0.83 -8.56 15.45
C SER A 47 1.24 -8.10 14.04
N PRO A 48 0.27 -7.77 13.15
CA PRO A 48 0.58 -7.09 11.90
C PRO A 48 1.08 -5.67 12.18
N LEU A 49 1.70 -5.05 11.17
CA LEU A 49 1.84 -3.60 11.15
C LEU A 49 0.48 -3.00 10.78
N ASP A 50 -0.18 -2.39 11.76
CA ASP A 50 -1.48 -1.74 11.59
C ASP A 50 -1.28 -0.27 11.21
N LEU A 51 -1.61 0.07 9.96
CA LEU A 51 -1.61 1.45 9.46
C LEU A 51 -2.94 2.16 9.77
N HIS A 52 -3.91 1.45 10.33
CA HIS A 52 -5.26 1.89 10.63
C HIS A 52 -5.84 2.66 9.44
N LYS A 53 -6.19 3.94 9.63
CA LYS A 53 -6.76 4.82 8.59
C LYS A 53 -5.72 5.72 7.93
N TYR A 54 -4.43 5.55 8.22
CA TYR A 54 -3.35 6.41 7.72
C TYR A 54 -2.69 5.89 6.44
N TRP A 55 -3.16 4.76 5.92
CA TRP A 55 -2.62 4.15 4.70
C TRP A 55 -2.72 5.06 3.48
N ASP A 56 -3.76 5.89 3.40
CA ASP A 56 -3.95 6.88 2.35
C ASP A 56 -2.97 8.04 2.50
N HIS A 57 -2.78 8.56 3.71
CA HIS A 57 -1.78 9.59 3.99
C HIS A 57 -0.38 9.11 3.67
N MET A 58 -0.03 7.88 4.06
CA MET A 58 1.25 7.29 3.71
C MET A 58 1.38 7.09 2.20
N THR A 59 0.31 6.72 1.50
CA THR A 59 0.38 6.60 0.04
C THR A 59 0.56 7.96 -0.62
N VAL A 60 -0.08 9.02 -0.12
CA VAL A 60 0.13 10.38 -0.63
C VAL A 60 1.56 10.85 -0.35
N LEU A 61 2.09 10.62 0.86
CA LEU A 61 3.45 11.02 1.21
C LEU A 61 4.51 10.25 0.41
N LEU A 62 4.30 8.95 0.22
CA LEU A 62 5.23 8.12 -0.52
C LEU A 62 5.07 8.35 -2.02
N ALA A 63 3.85 8.35 -2.55
CA ALA A 63 3.59 8.33 -3.99
C ALA A 63 3.21 9.67 -4.62
N GLY A 64 2.91 10.70 -3.84
CA GLY A 64 2.55 12.03 -4.34
C GLY A 64 1.15 12.12 -4.96
N TYR A 65 0.29 11.10 -4.77
CA TYR A 65 -1.11 11.14 -5.21
C TYR A 65 -2.04 10.33 -4.29
N GLU A 66 -3.33 10.69 -4.32
CA GLU A 66 -4.38 10.00 -3.57
C GLU A 66 -4.92 8.77 -4.32
N THR A 67 -4.96 7.62 -3.64
CA THR A 67 -5.48 6.35 -4.17
C THR A 67 -7.01 6.27 -4.21
N ARG A 68 -7.72 7.16 -3.52
CA ARG A 68 -9.18 7.18 -3.42
C ARG A 68 -9.89 7.81 -4.61
N SER A 69 -9.20 8.12 -5.70
CA SER A 69 -9.73 8.94 -6.79
C SER A 69 -10.73 8.23 -7.74
N GLY A 70 -11.67 7.47 -7.16
CA GLY A 70 -13.07 7.45 -7.57
C GLY A 70 -13.94 8.52 -6.89
N TRP A 71 -13.45 9.21 -5.85
CA TRP A 71 -14.20 10.24 -5.10
C TRP A 71 -13.51 11.63 -5.19
N SER A 72 -13.85 12.36 -6.25
CA SER A 72 -13.62 13.79 -6.58
C SER A 72 -12.61 14.64 -5.78
N PHE A 73 -11.41 14.82 -6.35
CA PHE A 73 -10.89 16.18 -6.58
C PHE A 73 -11.24 16.56 -8.02
N LYS A 74 -11.88 17.71 -8.21
CA LYS A 74 -12.53 18.07 -9.48
C LYS A 74 -11.57 18.51 -10.59
N ASP A 75 -10.27 18.56 -10.36
CA ASP A 75 -9.33 18.92 -11.42
C ASP A 75 -8.01 18.12 -11.39
N LYS A 76 -8.11 16.84 -11.77
CA LYS A 76 -7.00 15.87 -11.87
C LYS A 76 -5.89 16.25 -12.86
N ARG A 77 -6.08 17.31 -13.66
CA ARG A 77 -5.21 17.60 -14.80
C ARG A 77 -4.10 18.59 -14.45
N LEU A 78 -4.43 19.64 -13.70
CA LEU A 78 -3.44 20.64 -13.30
C LEU A 78 -2.42 20.10 -12.29
N LEU A 79 -2.89 19.32 -11.30
CA LEU A 79 -2.02 18.73 -10.28
C LEU A 79 -1.06 17.70 -10.89
N ASN A 80 -1.55 16.84 -11.80
CA ASN A 80 -0.70 15.87 -12.49
C ASN A 80 0.26 16.52 -13.49
N GLU A 81 -0.13 17.57 -14.20
CA GLU A 81 0.75 18.22 -15.19
C GLU A 81 1.80 19.13 -14.54
N LEU A 82 1.48 19.79 -13.40
CA LEU A 82 2.41 20.69 -12.71
C LEU A 82 3.32 19.96 -11.72
N ILE A 83 2.78 19.05 -10.91
CA ILE A 83 3.60 18.28 -9.95
C ILE A 83 4.57 17.38 -10.72
N PHE A 84 4.11 16.54 -11.66
CA PHE A 84 5.01 15.59 -12.32
C PHE A 84 6.02 16.22 -13.30
N ALA A 85 5.74 17.40 -13.88
CA ALA A 85 6.66 18.04 -14.83
C ALA A 85 7.86 18.69 -14.14
N GLU A 86 7.68 19.26 -12.95
CA GLU A 86 8.76 19.87 -12.17
C GLU A 86 9.50 18.82 -11.30
N TYR A 87 8.78 17.82 -10.78
CA TYR A 87 9.33 16.79 -9.89
C TYR A 87 10.15 15.69 -10.55
N ARG A 88 10.01 15.44 -11.86
CA ARG A 88 10.84 14.42 -12.55
C ARG A 88 12.35 14.67 -12.45
N LYS A 89 12.79 15.89 -12.09
CA LYS A 89 14.22 16.22 -11.92
C LYS A 89 14.80 15.81 -10.56
N SER A 90 13.98 15.50 -9.56
CA SER A 90 14.41 15.17 -8.19
C SER A 90 13.88 13.83 -7.67
N TRP A 91 13.21 13.06 -8.52
CA TRP A 91 12.74 11.71 -8.20
C TRP A 91 13.79 10.67 -8.56
N PRO A 92 14.14 9.75 -7.65
CA PRO A 92 14.85 8.56 -8.03
C PRO A 92 13.97 7.61 -8.86
N GLU A 93 14.56 6.91 -9.84
CA GLU A 93 13.87 5.93 -10.71
C GLU A 93 13.46 4.63 -10.00
N PHE A 94 13.81 4.44 -8.72
CA PHE A 94 13.67 3.17 -8.04
C PHE A 94 12.36 3.08 -7.25
N LEU A 95 11.73 1.90 -7.32
CA LEU A 95 10.53 1.38 -6.66
C LEU A 95 9.55 0.71 -7.63
N VAL A 96 9.91 0.55 -8.90
CA VAL A 96 9.06 -0.16 -9.87
C VAL A 96 9.17 -1.68 -9.64
N ILE A 97 8.08 -2.32 -9.20
CA ILE A 97 7.86 -3.72 -9.55
C ILE A 97 7.30 -3.71 -10.96
N ASP A 98 8.13 -4.10 -11.95
CA ASP A 98 7.82 -4.04 -13.39
C ASP A 98 6.50 -4.73 -13.78
N ASN A 99 5.95 -5.58 -12.91
CA ASN A 99 4.72 -6.34 -13.11
C ASN A 99 3.63 -6.06 -12.05
N SER A 100 3.64 -4.92 -11.37
CA SER A 100 2.57 -4.53 -10.44
C SER A 100 1.23 -4.42 -11.17
N GLN A 101 0.17 -5.03 -10.64
CA GLN A 101 -1.17 -5.06 -11.25
C GLN A 101 -1.96 -3.75 -11.10
N TRP A 102 -1.45 -2.76 -10.37
CA TRP A 102 -2.21 -1.54 -10.05
C TRP A 102 -1.92 -0.39 -11.02
N ASP A 103 -0.69 0.13 -11.06
CA ASP A 103 -0.34 1.25 -11.94
C ASP A 103 1.07 1.18 -12.54
N GLY A 104 1.89 0.20 -12.14
CA GLY A 104 3.29 0.10 -12.57
C GLY A 104 4.14 1.31 -12.14
N LEU A 105 3.67 2.12 -11.17
CA LEU A 105 4.38 3.27 -10.67
C LEU A 105 5.21 2.89 -9.43
N PRO A 106 6.37 3.54 -9.24
CA PRO A 106 7.30 3.12 -8.22
C PRO A 106 6.67 3.16 -6.80
N LEU A 107 6.10 4.28 -6.41
CA LEU A 107 5.86 4.56 -4.99
C LEU A 107 4.55 3.99 -4.41
N VAL A 108 3.60 3.57 -5.24
CA VAL A 108 2.41 2.82 -4.78
C VAL A 108 2.79 1.47 -4.18
N ASN A 109 3.98 0.98 -4.55
CA ASN A 109 4.37 -0.37 -4.23
C ASN A 109 4.66 -0.58 -2.72
N ALA A 110 4.90 0.49 -1.97
CA ALA A 110 5.16 0.36 -0.54
C ALA A 110 3.94 -0.14 0.26
N ILE A 111 2.71 0.13 -0.21
CA ILE A 111 1.47 -0.15 0.54
C ILE A 111 0.49 -0.98 -0.26
N PHE A 112 0.36 -0.72 -1.57
CA PHE A 112 -0.57 -1.40 -2.46
C PHE A 112 0.15 -2.05 -3.65
N SER A 113 1.34 -2.62 -3.44
CA SER A 113 1.91 -3.54 -4.43
C SER A 113 1.39 -4.96 -4.26
N GLY A 114 1.96 -5.83 -5.08
CA GLY A 114 1.83 -7.26 -4.97
C GLY A 114 0.79 -7.80 -5.91
N ARG A 115 0.63 -9.11 -5.80
CA ARG A 115 -0.34 -9.86 -6.59
C ARG A 115 -1.53 -10.19 -5.70
N ASP A 116 -2.70 -10.18 -6.30
CA ASP A 116 -3.92 -10.57 -5.62
C ASP A 116 -3.86 -12.05 -5.21
N VAL A 117 -4.44 -12.36 -4.05
CA VAL A 117 -4.60 -13.72 -3.53
C VAL A 117 -5.91 -13.82 -2.75
N GLY A 118 -6.67 -14.88 -3.01
CA GLY A 118 -7.94 -15.12 -2.34
C GLY A 118 -9.16 -14.43 -2.98
N PRO A 119 -10.33 -14.55 -2.34
CA PRO A 119 -11.57 -13.90 -2.77
C PRO A 119 -11.58 -12.41 -2.39
N ASP A 120 -12.58 -11.67 -2.88
CA ASP A 120 -12.86 -10.29 -2.46
C ASP A 120 -13.26 -10.25 -0.96
N LEU A 121 -12.55 -9.43 -0.18
CA LEU A 121 -12.77 -9.25 1.26
C LEU A 121 -13.52 -7.95 1.58
N SER A 122 -14.45 -7.53 0.70
CA SER A 122 -15.24 -6.28 0.71
C SER A 122 -14.55 -5.04 0.13
N TYR A 123 -13.22 -5.04 0.08
CA TYR A 123 -12.42 -3.96 -0.50
C TYR A 123 -11.44 -4.49 -1.56
N GLY A 124 -11.78 -5.62 -2.17
CA GLY A 124 -10.90 -6.37 -3.05
C GLY A 124 -10.19 -7.52 -2.33
N PRO A 125 -9.45 -8.35 -3.09
CA PRO A 125 -8.69 -9.46 -2.55
C PRO A 125 -7.50 -8.98 -1.71
N ALA A 126 -7.00 -9.89 -0.86
CA ALA A 126 -5.71 -9.65 -0.19
C ALA A 126 -4.58 -9.63 -1.22
N ARG A 127 -3.45 -9.02 -0.87
CA ARG A 127 -2.29 -8.90 -1.77
C ARG A 127 -1.04 -9.40 -1.08
N TYR A 128 -0.14 -9.99 -1.85
CA TYR A 128 1.13 -10.51 -1.33
C TYR A 128 2.32 -10.02 -2.13
N LEU A 129 3.44 -9.92 -1.42
CA LEU A 129 4.78 -9.68 -1.95
C LEU A 129 5.68 -10.87 -1.59
N LEU A 130 6.56 -11.23 -2.51
CA LEU A 130 7.62 -12.19 -2.25
C LEU A 130 8.77 -11.53 -1.47
N PRO A 131 9.60 -12.30 -0.74
CA PRO A 131 10.71 -11.74 0.05
C PRO A 131 11.62 -10.79 -0.74
N GLU A 132 11.97 -11.15 -1.97
CA GLU A 132 12.78 -10.34 -2.88
C GLU A 132 12.09 -9.03 -3.29
N GLU A 133 10.76 -9.02 -3.42
CA GLU A 133 9.99 -7.82 -3.72
C GLU A 133 9.93 -6.89 -2.50
N VAL A 134 9.83 -7.46 -1.29
CA VAL A 134 9.93 -6.71 -0.03
C VAL A 134 11.30 -6.09 0.14
N GLU A 135 12.38 -6.80 -0.22
CA GLU A 135 13.76 -6.28 -0.15
C GLU A 135 13.98 -5.09 -1.07
N ILE A 136 13.46 -5.14 -2.30
CA ILE A 136 13.50 -4.03 -3.25
C ILE A 136 12.78 -2.80 -2.68
N ILE A 137 11.57 -2.99 -2.15
CA ILE A 137 10.79 -1.90 -1.54
C ILE A 137 11.51 -1.33 -0.33
N ALA A 138 12.03 -2.18 0.56
CA ALA A 138 12.70 -1.75 1.78
C ALA A 138 13.97 -0.95 1.47
N SER A 139 14.81 -1.43 0.55
CA SER A 139 16.04 -0.73 0.14
C SER A 139 15.73 0.66 -0.41
N ALA A 140 14.68 0.76 -1.21
CA ALA A 140 14.24 2.03 -1.75
C ALA A 140 13.65 2.98 -0.70
N LEU A 141 12.91 2.46 0.29
CA LEU A 141 12.43 3.29 1.39
C LEU A 141 13.59 3.83 2.24
N ASP A 142 14.70 3.08 2.35
CA ASP A 142 15.92 3.49 3.08
C ASP A 142 16.64 4.66 2.42
N ASP A 143 16.53 4.78 1.08
CA ASP A 143 17.09 5.90 0.32
C ASP A 143 16.29 7.21 0.50
N ILE A 144 15.11 7.18 1.14
CA ILE A 144 14.31 8.37 1.42
C ILE A 144 14.83 9.05 2.68
N SER A 145 15.51 10.19 2.50
CA SER A 145 15.91 11.07 3.60
C SER A 145 14.71 11.66 4.36
N VAL A 146 14.92 11.97 5.64
CA VAL A 146 13.92 12.67 6.46
C VAL A 146 13.57 14.02 5.85
N GLU A 147 14.56 14.74 5.33
CA GLU A 147 14.39 16.02 4.65
C GLU A 147 13.45 15.90 3.44
N SER A 148 13.68 14.89 2.58
CA SER A 148 12.79 14.65 1.43
C SER A 148 11.37 14.29 1.87
N PHE A 149 11.21 13.56 2.98
CA PHE A 149 9.89 13.23 3.51
C PHE A 149 9.19 14.46 4.12
N SER A 150 9.92 15.31 4.84
CA SER A 150 9.41 16.56 5.43
C SER A 150 8.97 17.56 4.37
N GLU A 151 9.76 17.75 3.30
CA GLU A 151 9.40 18.62 2.18
C GLU A 151 8.07 18.19 1.55
N ARG A 152 7.86 16.88 1.36
CA ARG A 152 6.59 16.33 0.84
C ARG A 152 5.43 16.61 1.77
N TYR A 153 5.62 16.41 3.08
CA TYR A 153 4.59 16.70 4.07
C TYR A 153 4.20 18.18 4.10
N GLU A 154 5.19 19.08 4.09
CA GLU A 154 4.96 20.53 4.07
C GLU A 154 4.20 20.95 2.81
N MET A 155 4.59 20.47 1.64
CA MET A 155 3.89 20.78 0.38
C MET A 155 2.42 20.38 0.41
N LEU A 156 2.11 19.19 0.92
CA LEU A 156 0.73 18.73 1.08
C LEU A 156 -0.04 19.57 2.11
N SER A 157 0.62 20.03 3.17
CA SER A 157 -0.01 20.88 4.18
C SER A 157 -0.39 22.27 3.65
N TYR A 158 0.42 22.83 2.73
CA TYR A 158 0.14 24.12 2.11
C TYR A 158 -1.05 24.09 1.11
N GLU A 159 -1.26 22.98 0.41
CA GLU A 159 -2.40 22.84 -0.51
C GLU A 159 -3.73 22.59 0.22
N VAL A 160 -3.72 21.91 1.37
CA VAL A 160 -4.92 21.73 2.21
C VAL A 160 -5.43 23.07 2.77
N ASP A 161 -4.55 24.02 3.07
CA ASP A 161 -4.94 25.37 3.50
C ASP A 161 -5.36 26.28 2.33
N ALA A 162 -4.85 26.03 1.11
CA ALA A 162 -5.17 26.83 -0.08
C ALA A 162 -6.58 26.56 -0.65
N GLU A 163 -7.19 25.40 -0.34
CA GLU A 163 -8.58 25.07 -0.72
C GLU A 163 -9.63 25.46 0.34
N ILE A 164 -9.24 26.14 1.43
CA ILE A 164 -10.14 26.61 2.50
C ILE A 164 -10.58 28.09 2.31
N TYR A 165 -10.34 28.69 1.12
CA TYR A 165 -10.87 30.01 0.75
C TYR A 165 -11.63 30.03 -0.58
#